data_AF-A0A6M0KZ27-F1
#
_entry.id   AF-A0A6M0KZ27-F1
#
_cell.length_a   1.000
_cell.length_b   1.000
_cell.length_c   1.000
_cell.angle_alpha   90.00
_cell.angle_beta   90.00
_cell.angle_gamma   90.00
#
_symmetry.space_group_name_H-M   'P 1'
#
loop_
_entity.id
_entity.type
_entity.pdbx_description
1 polymer ?
#
loop_
_entity_poly.entity_id
_entity_poly.type
_entity_poly.pdbx_seq_one_letter_code
_entity_poly.pdbx_strand_id
1 'polypeptide(L)'
;SKTTFHKKDIKPYLDFLTTVQNAMTLYGVESKVATIKATPTVAKYFEKDMKKFLPSQKFKKKLADGSVLFTLNYTQELEILPFVQKWLPDLLVLEPVELREAYTQKLKLALENYDAIPSN
;
A
#
# COMPACT_ATOMS: atom_id res chain seq x y z
N SER A 1 -17.93 -20.17 -35.49
CA SER A 1 -17.90 -18.69 -35.56
C SER A 1 -16.53 -18.22 -35.10
N LYS A 2 -15.77 -17.48 -35.93
CA LYS A 2 -14.49 -16.87 -35.50
C LYS A 2 -14.82 -15.55 -34.82
N THR A 3 -14.79 -15.53 -33.50
CA THR A 3 -14.95 -14.30 -32.72
C THR A 3 -13.78 -13.38 -33.03
N THR A 4 -14.02 -12.30 -33.77
CA THR A 4 -13.00 -11.30 -34.07
C THR A 4 -13.08 -10.22 -33.01
N PHE A 5 -12.04 -10.03 -32.21
CA PHE A 5 -11.99 -8.98 -31.20
C PHE A 5 -11.60 -7.65 -31.84
N HIS A 6 -12.38 -6.59 -31.61
CA HIS A 6 -12.07 -5.26 -32.09
C HIS A 6 -11.27 -4.46 -31.04
N LYS A 7 -10.44 -3.51 -31.50
CA LYS A 7 -9.62 -2.67 -30.61
C LYS A 7 -10.44 -1.93 -29.53
N LYS A 8 -11.69 -1.56 -29.83
CA LYS A 8 -12.61 -0.94 -28.87
C LYS A 8 -12.96 -1.86 -27.69
N ASP A 9 -13.02 -3.18 -27.94
CA ASP A 9 -13.40 -4.17 -26.93
C ASP A 9 -12.28 -4.41 -25.92
N ILE A 10 -11.02 -4.15 -26.32
CA ILE A 10 -9.84 -4.28 -25.45
C ILE A 10 -9.44 -2.97 -24.76
N LYS A 11 -9.97 -1.82 -25.20
CA LYS A 11 -9.59 -0.50 -24.68
C LYS A 11 -9.71 -0.39 -23.15
N PRO A 12 -10.79 -0.85 -22.49
CA PRO A 12 -10.89 -0.78 -21.03
C PRO A 12 -9.77 -1.51 -20.29
N TYR A 13 -9.32 -2.65 -20.83
CA TYR A 13 -8.20 -3.41 -20.27
C TYR A 13 -6.87 -2.68 -20.47
N LEU A 14 -6.65 -2.09 -21.65
CA LEU A 14 -5.45 -1.29 -21.91
C LEU A 14 -5.39 -0.06 -21.01
N ASP A 15 -6.52 0.63 -20.82
CA ASP A 15 -6.61 1.79 -19.92
C ASP A 15 -6.31 1.35 -18.47
N PHE A 16 -6.84 0.22 -18.02
CA PHE A 16 -6.54 -0.33 -16.69
C PHE A 16 -5.05 -0.59 -16.50
N LEU A 17 -4.36 -1.19 -17.48
CA LEU A 17 -2.93 -1.48 -17.38
C LEU A 17 -2.09 -0.23 -17.11
N THR A 18 -2.55 0.96 -17.51
CA THR A 18 -1.87 2.24 -17.21
C THR A 18 -1.96 2.64 -15.73
N THR A 19 -2.91 2.07 -14.99
CA THR A 19 -3.20 2.38 -13.58
C THR A 19 -2.67 1.33 -12.60
N VAL A 20 -2.19 0.18 -13.11
CA VAL A 20 -1.72 -0.94 -12.29
C VAL A 20 -0.52 -0.49 -11.44
N GLN A 21 -0.64 -0.69 -10.13
CA GLN A 21 0.44 -0.42 -9.19
C GLN A 21 1.33 -1.66 -9.02
N ASN A 22 0.71 -2.83 -8.85
CA ASN A 22 1.39 -4.12 -8.74
C ASN A 22 0.42 -5.26 -9.11
N ALA A 23 0.87 -6.51 -9.00
CA ALA A 23 0.09 -7.70 -9.36
C ALA A 23 -1.22 -7.86 -8.57
N MET A 24 -1.39 -7.16 -7.46
CA MET A 24 -2.60 -7.19 -6.63
C MET A 24 -3.59 -6.06 -6.96
N THR A 25 -3.34 -5.19 -7.94
CA THR A 25 -4.33 -4.18 -8.35
C THR A 25 -5.55 -4.84 -8.99
N LEU A 26 -6.75 -4.57 -8.46
CA LEU A 26 -8.01 -5.14 -8.95
C LEU A 26 -8.59 -4.34 -10.11
N TYR A 27 -9.02 -5.06 -11.15
CA TYR A 27 -9.74 -4.46 -12.29
C TYR A 27 -11.15 -4.03 -11.89
N GLY A 28 -11.57 -2.84 -12.32
CA GLY A 28 -12.94 -2.35 -12.12
C GLY A 28 -13.27 -1.90 -10.70
N VAL A 29 -12.27 -1.86 -9.80
CA VAL A 29 -12.44 -1.38 -8.42
C VAL A 29 -11.90 0.05 -8.31
N GLU A 30 -12.69 0.93 -7.70
CA GLU A 30 -12.27 2.31 -7.46
C GLU A 30 -11.11 2.36 -6.47
N SER A 31 -10.10 3.18 -6.77
CA SER A 31 -8.93 3.30 -5.93
C SER A 31 -9.17 4.24 -4.74
N LYS A 32 -8.80 3.78 -3.56
CA LYS A 32 -8.73 4.56 -2.31
C LYS A 32 -7.32 5.11 -2.10
N VAL A 33 -7.20 6.11 -1.23
CA VAL A 33 -5.92 6.72 -0.86
C VAL A 33 -5.63 6.50 0.62
N ALA A 34 -4.50 5.86 0.91
CA ALA A 34 -3.98 5.71 2.26
C ALA A 34 -2.96 6.81 2.57
N THR A 35 -2.97 7.36 3.78
CA THR A 35 -1.89 8.20 4.31
C THR A 35 -1.02 7.37 5.24
N ILE A 36 0.28 7.34 4.97
CA ILE A 36 1.27 6.56 5.71
C ILE A 36 2.27 7.52 6.38
N LYS A 37 2.64 7.23 7.63
CA LYS A 37 3.74 7.87 8.35
C LYS A 37 4.96 6.96 8.33
N ALA A 38 6.08 7.49 7.85
CA ALA A 38 7.41 6.94 8.05
C ALA A 38 8.06 7.60 9.26
N THR A 39 8.44 6.82 10.28
CA THR A 39 9.16 7.36 11.45
C THR A 39 10.50 7.98 11.06
N PRO A 40 11.13 8.80 11.92
CA PRO A 40 12.41 9.44 11.60
C PRO A 40 13.51 8.44 11.21
N THR A 41 13.49 7.22 11.75
CA THR A 41 14.43 6.12 11.47
C THR A 41 14.53 5.80 9.98
N VAL A 42 13.39 5.78 9.29
CA VAL A 42 13.28 5.38 7.87
C VAL A 42 12.85 6.51 6.95
N ALA A 43 12.51 7.69 7.50
CA ALA A 43 12.00 8.86 6.79
C ALA A 43 12.82 9.24 5.55
N LYS A 44 14.16 9.11 5.63
CA LYS A 44 15.09 9.41 4.53
C LYS A 44 14.77 8.66 3.23
N TYR A 45 14.10 7.51 3.27
CA TYR A 45 13.72 6.75 2.07
C TYR A 45 12.42 7.23 1.42
N PHE A 46 11.67 8.09 2.11
CA PHE A 46 10.34 8.54 1.71
C PHE A 46 10.26 10.04 1.44
N GLU A 47 11.39 10.75 1.50
CA GLU A 47 11.48 12.17 1.17
C GLU A 47 11.12 12.44 -0.31
N LYS A 48 10.83 13.70 -0.61
CA LYS A 48 10.26 14.14 -1.89
C LYS A 48 11.07 13.67 -3.12
N ASP A 49 12.39 13.74 -3.03
CA ASP A 49 13.30 13.50 -4.16
C ASP A 49 13.85 12.06 -4.20
N MET A 50 13.34 11.17 -3.34
CA MET A 50 13.75 9.77 -3.29
C MET A 50 13.05 8.91 -4.32
N LYS A 51 13.72 7.83 -4.73
CA LYS A 51 13.12 6.80 -5.59
C LYS A 51 11.88 6.20 -4.90
N LYS A 52 10.74 6.27 -5.58
CA LYS A 52 9.49 5.68 -5.11
C LYS A 52 9.59 4.15 -5.08
N PHE A 53 9.04 3.54 -4.02
CA PHE A 53 8.91 2.08 -3.94
C PHE A 53 7.68 1.59 -4.70
N LEU A 54 6.61 2.38 -4.70
CA LEU A 54 5.38 2.11 -5.42
C LEU A 54 5.05 3.27 -6.37
N PRO A 55 4.55 3.01 -7.60
CA PRO A 55 4.22 4.05 -8.57
C PRO A 55 3.32 5.18 -8.03
N SER A 56 2.33 4.82 -7.20
CA SER A 56 1.37 5.78 -6.64
C SER A 56 1.91 6.62 -5.48
N GLN A 57 3.11 6.30 -4.97
CA GLN A 57 3.70 6.98 -3.82
C GLN A 57 3.84 8.47 -4.08
N LYS A 58 3.25 9.29 -3.20
CA LYS A 58 3.35 10.76 -3.26
C LYS A 58 3.74 11.30 -1.89
N PHE A 59 4.87 12.00 -1.85
CA PHE A 59 5.29 12.76 -0.67
C PHE A 59 4.23 13.80 -0.31
N LYS A 60 3.90 13.92 0.98
CA LYS A 60 2.94 14.91 1.49
C LYS A 60 3.66 16.01 2.27
N LYS A 61 4.41 15.65 3.31
CA LYS A 61 5.22 16.59 4.10
C LYS A 61 6.21 15.87 5.01
N LYS A 62 7.27 16.58 5.40
CA LYS A 62 8.11 16.22 6.55
C LYS A 62 7.55 16.92 7.78
N LEU A 63 7.44 16.20 8.90
CA LEU A 63 6.98 16.72 10.17
C LEU A 63 8.16 17.25 11.01
N ALA A 64 7.85 18.02 12.05
CA ALA A 64 8.86 18.60 12.93
C ALA A 64 9.69 17.56 13.70
N ASP A 65 9.11 16.38 13.97
CA ASP A 65 9.81 15.25 14.61
C ASP A 65 10.78 14.52 13.65
N GLY A 66 10.88 14.96 12.39
CA GLY A 66 11.72 14.33 11.35
C GLY A 66 11.03 13.21 10.57
N SER A 67 9.82 12.83 10.95
CA SER A 67 9.03 11.82 10.22
C SER A 67 8.51 12.36 8.89
N VAL A 68 8.13 11.47 7.98
CA VAL A 68 7.58 11.83 6.67
C VAL A 68 6.18 11.26 6.51
N LEU A 69 5.26 12.09 6.04
CA LEU A 69 3.95 11.66 5.56
C LEU A 69 3.98 11.53 4.03
N PHE A 70 3.44 10.43 3.54
CA PHE A 70 3.22 10.19 2.12
C PHE A 70 1.90 9.45 1.91
N THR A 71 1.43 9.40 0.66
CA THR A 71 0.20 8.67 0.31
C THR A 71 0.47 7.54 -0.66
N LEU A 72 -0.36 6.49 -0.59
CA LEU A 72 -0.42 5.39 -1.53
C LEU A 72 -1.85 5.22 -2.02
N ASN A 73 -2.00 4.96 -3.32
CA ASN A 73 -3.27 4.50 -3.88
C ASN A 73 -3.36 2.99 -3.77
N TYR A 74 -4.56 2.46 -3.58
CA TYR A 74 -4.80 1.02 -3.53
C TYR A 74 -6.26 0.72 -3.90
N THR A 75 -6.52 -0.47 -4.44
CA THR A 75 -7.87 -1.01 -4.67
C THR A 75 -8.23 -2.06 -3.62
N GLN A 76 -7.21 -2.72 -3.05
CA GLN A 76 -7.35 -3.65 -1.93
C GLN A 76 -6.14 -3.62 -0.99
N GLU A 77 -6.33 -4.10 0.24
CA GLU A 77 -5.31 -4.06 1.30
C GLU A 77 -4.00 -4.75 0.91
N LEU A 78 -4.08 -5.86 0.18
CA LEU A 78 -2.92 -6.67 -0.23
C LEU A 78 -1.95 -5.92 -1.15
N GLU A 79 -2.37 -4.82 -1.77
CA GLU A 79 -1.46 -4.00 -2.58
C GLU A 79 -0.45 -3.20 -1.77
N ILE A 80 -0.80 -2.85 -0.52
CA ILE A 80 -0.02 -1.89 0.28
C ILE A 80 0.36 -2.40 1.66
N LEU A 81 -0.43 -3.26 2.30
CA LEU A 81 -0.11 -3.76 3.65
C LEU A 81 1.17 -4.62 3.69
N PRO A 82 1.47 -5.49 2.71
CA PRO A 82 2.75 -6.20 2.68
C PRO A 82 3.95 -5.24 2.57
N PHE A 83 3.78 -4.13 1.84
CA PHE A 83 4.80 -3.10 1.76
C PHE A 83 5.00 -2.41 3.12
N VAL A 84 3.93 -2.01 3.79
CA VAL A 84 4.00 -1.44 5.16
C VAL A 84 4.67 -2.42 6.12
N GLN A 85 4.29 -3.71 6.06
CA GLN A 85 4.82 -4.76 6.93
C GLN A 85 6.31 -4.99 6.79
N LYS A 86 6.85 -4.87 5.57
CA LYS A 86 8.30 -4.98 5.31
C LYS A 86 9.13 -3.95 6.10
N TRP A 87 8.51 -2.84 6.47
CA TRP A 87 9.15 -1.74 7.19
C TRP A 87 8.72 -1.65 8.65
N LEU A 88 8.11 -2.68 9.24
CA LEU A 88 7.81 -2.67 10.67
C LEU A 88 9.09 -2.45 11.50
N PRO A 89 9.01 -1.65 12.58
CA PRO A 89 7.83 -0.97 13.12
C PRO A 89 7.61 0.46 12.56
N ASP A 90 8.36 0.85 11.53
CA ASP A 90 8.61 2.25 11.16
C ASP A 90 7.69 2.83 10.08
N LEU A 91 6.83 2.01 9.45
CA LEU A 91 5.72 2.50 8.63
C LEU A 91 4.38 2.27 9.32
N LEU A 92 3.62 3.35 9.47
CA LEU A 92 2.33 3.36 10.15
C LEU A 92 1.23 3.85 9.20
N VAL A 93 0.16 3.06 9.05
CA VAL A 93 -1.05 3.53 8.37
C VAL A 93 -1.75 4.53 9.29
N LEU A 94 -1.96 5.76 8.81
CA LEU A 94 -2.73 6.77 9.54
C LEU A 94 -4.18 6.77 9.08
N GLU A 95 -4.39 6.81 7.77
CA GLU A 95 -5.70 6.87 7.13
C GLU A 95 -5.76 5.92 5.92
N PRO A 96 -6.95 5.41 5.55
CA PRO A 96 -8.19 5.55 6.31
C PRO A 96 -8.18 4.70 7.59
N VAL A 97 -8.99 5.08 8.58
CA VAL A 97 -9.04 4.42 9.89
C VAL A 97 -9.31 2.91 9.76
N GLU A 98 -10.20 2.51 8.87
CA GLU A 98 -10.57 1.10 8.69
C GLU A 98 -9.38 0.25 8.21
N LEU A 99 -8.51 0.82 7.37
CA LEU A 99 -7.28 0.14 6.91
C LEU A 99 -6.27 0.00 8.07
N ARG A 100 -6.14 1.05 8.88
CA ARG A 100 -5.27 1.03 10.08
C ARG A 100 -5.75 -0.03 11.07
N GLU A 101 -7.05 -0.10 11.31
CA GLU A 101 -7.67 -1.09 12.19
C GLU A 101 -7.48 -2.51 11.66
N ALA A 102 -7.77 -2.75 10.38
CA ALA A 102 -7.56 -4.05 9.74
C ALA A 102 -6.11 -4.52 9.85
N TYR A 103 -5.15 -3.61 9.64
CA TYR A 103 -3.73 -3.94 9.81
C TYR A 103 -3.36 -4.22 11.26
N THR A 104 -3.86 -3.42 12.20
CA THR A 104 -3.62 -3.63 13.64
C THR A 104 -4.14 -4.98 14.11
N GLN A 105 -5.30 -5.41 13.62
CA GLN A 105 -5.85 -6.73 13.96
C GLN A 105 -4.95 -7.86 13.44
N LYS A 106 -4.39 -7.74 12.23
CA LYS A 106 -3.42 -8.70 11.69
C LYS A 106 -2.15 -8.79 12.54
N LEU A 107 -1.67 -7.65 13.06
CA LEU A 107 -0.50 -7.63 13.96
C LEU A 107 -0.80 -8.31 15.30
N LYS A 108 -1.97 -8.05 15.89
CA LYS A 108 -2.40 -8.73 17.13
C LYS A 108 -2.50 -10.23 16.95
N LEU A 109 -3.16 -10.68 15.88
CA LEU A 109 -3.26 -12.10 15.55
C LEU A 109 -1.88 -12.73 15.32
N ALA A 110 -0.96 -12.00 14.68
CA ALA A 110 0.40 -12.49 14.50
C ALA A 110 1.11 -12.70 15.85
N LEU A 111 0.99 -11.76 16.80
CA LEU A 111 1.54 -11.90 18.14
C LEU A 111 0.91 -13.08 18.89
N GLU A 112 -0.42 -13.21 18.86
CA GLU A 112 -1.13 -14.35 19.47
C GLU A 112 -0.64 -15.69 18.92
N ASN A 113 -0.41 -15.78 17.60
CA ASN A 113 0.13 -16.98 16.98
C ASN A 113 1.57 -17.29 17.45
N TYR A 114 2.40 -16.27 17.69
CA TYR A 114 3.75 -16.47 18.24
C TYR A 114 3.73 -16.86 19.72
N ASP A 115 2.86 -16.27 20.52
CA ASP A 115 2.70 -16.57 21.94
C ASP A 115 2.16 -17.98 22.18
N ALA A 116 1.38 -18.51 21.22
CA ALA A 116 0.87 -19.88 21.25
C ALA A 116 1.95 -20.94 20.93
N ILE A 117 3.15 -20.54 20.48
CA ILE A 117 4.26 -21.46 20.25
C ILE A 117 4.86 -21.84 21.61
N PRO A 118 4.87 -23.14 22.00
CA PRO A 118 5.44 -23.57 23.26
C PRO A 118 6.91 -23.16 23.37
N SER A 119 7.32 -22.65 24.53
CA SER A 119 8.74 -22.50 24.84
C SER A 119 9.33 -23.90 25.01
N ASN A 120 10.39 -24.21 24.25
CA ASN A 120 11.19 -25.42 24.45
C ASN A 120 12.07 -25.30 25.69
#